data_AF-F1LHX4-F1
#
_entry.id   AF-F1LHX4-F1
#
_cell.length_a   1.000
_cell.length_b   1.000
_cell.length_c   1.000
_cell.angle_alpha   90.00
_cell.angle_beta   90.00
_cell.angle_gamma   90.00
#
_symmetry.space_group_name_H-M   'P 1'
#
loop_
_entity.id
_entity.type
_entity.pdbx_description
1 polymer ?
#
loop_
_entity_poly.entity_id
_entity_poly.type
_entity_poly.pdbx_seq_one_letter_code
_entity_poly.pdbx_strand_id
1 'polypeptide(L)'
;MQWAQEYLKKENKPSYTQVVRVLEGAEPVIFTQWASNWERGAKIANFKPRLYQCSDESGHLVVEEIAKFTQEDLDGDDVMILDALNTIYVWIGMNANPNEKKHALRTAQIG
;
A
#
# COMPACT_ATOMS: atom_id res chain seq x y z
N MET A 1 -29.74 -10.15 6.17
CA MET A 1 -29.36 -9.27 5.04
C MET A 1 -30.55 -8.52 4.42
N GLN A 2 -31.80 -8.82 4.79
CA GLN A 2 -33.01 -8.21 4.20
C GLN A 2 -33.07 -6.68 4.40
N TRP A 3 -32.68 -6.18 5.58
CA TRP A 3 -32.63 -4.74 5.87
C TRP A 3 -31.67 -3.93 5.00
N ALA A 4 -30.53 -4.51 4.59
CA ALA A 4 -29.59 -3.81 3.72
C ALA A 4 -30.19 -3.56 2.33
N GLN A 5 -30.91 -4.54 1.79
CA GLN A 5 -31.59 -4.43 0.51
C GLN A 5 -32.76 -3.43 0.56
N GLU A 6 -33.51 -3.40 1.67
CA GLU A 6 -34.56 -2.39 1.90
C GLU A 6 -33.98 -0.98 1.99
N TYR A 7 -32.85 -0.81 2.69
CA TYR A 7 -32.14 0.46 2.77
C TYR A 7 -31.69 0.95 1.39
N LEU A 8 -31.08 0.09 0.58
CA LEU A 8 -30.64 0.45 -0.78
C LEU A 8 -31.81 0.93 -1.65
N LYS A 9 -32.98 0.26 -1.56
CA LYS A 9 -34.20 0.66 -2.27
C LYS A 9 -34.73 2.00 -1.77
N LYS A 10 -34.81 2.17 -0.45
CA LYS A 10 -35.31 3.41 0.18
C LYS A 10 -34.47 4.62 -0.22
N GLU A 11 -33.15 4.48 -0.23
CA GLU A 11 -32.20 5.55 -0.55
C GLU A 11 -31.92 5.67 -2.06
N ASN A 12 -32.69 4.97 -2.91
CA ASN A 12 -32.55 4.96 -4.37
C ASN A 12 -31.11 4.72 -4.86
N LYS A 13 -30.41 3.76 -4.22
CA LYS A 13 -29.02 3.42 -4.56
C LYS A 13 -28.96 2.59 -5.85
N PRO A 14 -27.88 2.69 -6.64
CA PRO A 14 -27.71 1.90 -7.86
C PRO A 14 -27.75 0.39 -7.59
N SER A 15 -28.26 -0.39 -8.55
CA SER A 15 -28.41 -1.85 -8.42
C SER A 15 -27.08 -2.60 -8.30
N TYR A 16 -25.97 -2.01 -8.77
CA TYR A 16 -24.62 -2.56 -8.63
C TYR A 16 -23.98 -2.29 -7.26
N THR A 17 -24.69 -1.61 -6.34
CA THR A 17 -24.17 -1.32 -5.00
C THR A 17 -23.99 -2.62 -4.21
N GLN A 18 -22.75 -2.93 -3.84
CA GLN A 18 -22.42 -4.15 -3.12
C GLN A 18 -22.76 -4.02 -1.63
N VAL A 19 -23.37 -5.07 -1.06
CA VAL A 19 -23.57 -5.22 0.38
C VAL A 19 -22.58 -6.27 0.88
N VAL A 20 -21.66 -5.84 1.75
CA VAL A 20 -20.65 -6.72 2.34
C VAL A 20 -21.00 -6.97 3.81
N ARG A 21 -20.95 -8.22 4.24
CA ARG A 21 -21.07 -8.58 5.66
C ARG A 21 -19.70 -8.43 6.31
N VAL A 22 -19.64 -7.69 7.42
CA VAL A 22 -18.45 -7.55 8.26
C VAL A 22 -18.73 -8.23 9.59
N LEU A 23 -17.80 -9.06 10.06
CA LEU A 23 -17.87 -9.70 11.38
C LEU A 23 -17.09 -8.86 12.39
N GLU A 24 -17.60 -8.81 13.62
CA GLU A 24 -16.92 -8.14 14.73
C GLU A 24 -15.51 -8.70 14.93
N GLY A 25 -14.52 -7.81 14.99
CA GLY A 25 -13.09 -8.15 15.10
C GLY A 25 -12.42 -8.55 13.78
N ALA A 26 -13.17 -8.71 12.69
CA ALA A 26 -12.67 -9.01 11.35
C ALA A 26 -13.00 -7.89 10.36
N GLU A 27 -12.99 -6.64 10.84
CA GLU A 27 -13.26 -5.47 10.02
C GLU A 27 -12.14 -5.27 8.99
N PRO A 28 -12.47 -5.16 7.69
CA PRO A 28 -11.46 -4.85 6.70
C PRO A 28 -10.92 -3.43 6.95
N VAL A 29 -9.64 -3.22 6.64
CA VAL A 29 -8.95 -1.93 6.83
C VAL A 29 -9.77 -0.76 6.29
N ILE A 30 -10.33 -0.94 5.08
CA ILE A 30 -11.17 0.06 4.44
C ILE A 30 -12.38 0.44 5.32
N PHE A 31 -13.06 -0.53 5.95
CA PHE A 31 -14.21 -0.28 6.83
C PHE A 31 -13.84 0.60 8.03
N THR A 32 -12.64 0.39 8.59
CA THR A 32 -12.17 1.19 9.73
C THR A 32 -11.73 2.61 9.34
N GLN A 33 -11.46 2.88 8.05
CA GLN A 33 -10.96 4.17 7.59
C GLN A 33 -11.94 5.33 7.83
N TRP A 34 -13.25 5.04 7.85
CA TRP A 34 -14.29 6.07 7.99
C TRP A 34 -14.73 6.33 9.44
N ALA A 35 -14.16 5.62 10.42
CA ALA A 35 -14.49 5.76 11.83
C ALA A 35 -13.41 6.55 12.57
N SER A 36 -13.72 7.78 13.02
CA SER A 36 -12.77 8.70 13.65
C SER A 36 -12.13 8.17 14.95
N ASN A 37 -12.81 7.26 15.65
CA ASN A 37 -12.39 6.76 16.97
C ASN A 37 -11.78 5.34 16.94
N TRP A 38 -11.56 4.76 15.76
CA TRP A 38 -10.89 3.46 15.65
C TRP A 38 -9.37 3.69 15.59
N GLU A 39 -8.61 3.08 16.51
CA GLU A 39 -7.14 3.28 16.60
C GLU A 39 -6.39 3.02 15.27
N ARG A 40 -6.88 2.05 14.46
CA ARG A 40 -6.36 1.78 13.11
C ARG A 40 -6.78 2.84 12.08
N GLY A 41 -8.05 3.24 12.08
CA GLY A 41 -8.60 4.26 11.17
C GLY A 41 -7.91 5.62 11.32
N ALA A 42 -7.66 6.03 12.57
CA ALA A 42 -6.95 7.27 12.90
C ALA A 42 -5.47 7.25 12.45
N LYS A 43 -4.78 6.10 12.55
CA LYS A 43 -3.40 5.95 12.05
C LYS A 43 -3.33 6.01 10.52
N ILE A 44 -4.31 5.43 9.80
CA ILE A 44 -4.37 5.45 8.33
C ILE A 44 -4.64 6.87 7.81
N ALA A 45 -5.51 7.64 8.48
CA ALA A 45 -5.89 8.98 8.06
C ALA A 45 -4.70 9.96 7.93
N ASN A 46 -3.62 9.73 8.68
CA ASN A 46 -2.41 10.57 8.66
C ASN A 46 -1.19 9.86 8.05
N PHE A 47 -1.34 8.64 7.55
CA PHE A 47 -0.23 7.93 6.95
C PHE A 47 0.13 8.55 5.59
N LYS A 48 1.42 8.77 5.37
CA LYS A 48 1.97 9.20 4.08
C LYS A 48 2.92 8.12 3.58
N PRO A 49 2.67 7.54 2.39
CA PRO A 49 3.57 6.57 1.79
C PRO A 49 4.97 7.16 1.59
N ARG A 50 5.99 6.30 1.69
CA ARG A 50 7.40 6.67 1.49
C ARG A 50 8.01 5.78 0.43
N LEU A 51 8.71 6.41 -0.51
CA LEU A 51 9.46 5.72 -1.56
C LEU A 51 10.94 5.81 -1.23
N TYR A 52 11.63 4.68 -1.39
CA TYR A 52 13.07 4.57 -1.23
C TYR A 52 13.70 4.03 -2.51
N GLN A 53 14.81 4.60 -2.94
CA GLN A 53 15.69 4.05 -3.97
C GLN A 53 16.79 3.25 -3.31
N CYS A 54 17.10 2.07 -3.84
CA CYS A 54 18.16 1.19 -3.39
C CYS A 54 19.11 0.93 -4.56
N SER A 55 20.31 1.52 -4.50
CA SER A 55 21.31 1.46 -5.57
C SER A 55 22.67 1.06 -5.02
N ASP A 56 23.45 0.28 -5.76
CA ASP A 56 24.84 -0.05 -5.42
C ASP A 56 25.89 0.60 -6.34
N GLU A 57 25.50 1.56 -7.18
CA GLU A 57 26.35 2.22 -8.18
C GLU A 57 27.63 2.82 -7.57
N SER A 58 27.56 3.30 -6.33
CA SER A 58 28.71 3.87 -5.60
C SER A 58 29.75 2.82 -5.13
N GLY A 59 29.52 1.53 -5.38
CA GLY A 59 30.34 0.40 -4.90
C GLY A 59 29.88 -0.19 -3.56
N HIS A 60 28.88 0.43 -2.93
CA HIS A 60 28.19 -0.05 -1.74
C HIS A 60 26.69 0.22 -1.88
N LEU A 61 25.85 -0.60 -1.24
CA LEU A 61 24.40 -0.40 -1.24
C LEU A 61 24.04 0.88 -0.47
N VAL A 62 23.43 1.82 -1.18
CA VAL A 62 22.89 3.08 -0.67
C VAL A 62 21.37 3.05 -0.75
N VAL A 63 20.71 3.59 0.28
CA VAL A 63 19.25 3.69 0.35
C VAL A 63 18.87 5.14 0.60
N GLU A 64 18.12 5.75 -0.32
CA GLU A 64 17.72 7.17 -0.24
C GLU A 64 16.20 7.31 -0.31
N GLU A 65 15.63 8.23 0.49
CA GLU A 65 14.20 8.52 0.47
C GLU A 65 13.87 9.56 -0.61
N ILE A 66 12.92 9.23 -1.48
CA ILE A 66 12.40 10.13 -2.50
C ILE A 66 11.12 10.79 -1.98
N ALA A 67 11.23 12.08 -1.64
CA ALA A 67 10.10 12.86 -1.15
C ALA A 67 9.19 13.32 -2.31
N LYS A 68 7.87 13.27 -2.09
CA LYS A 68 6.84 13.71 -3.08
C LYS A 68 6.98 13.04 -4.46
N PHE A 69 7.36 11.77 -4.44
CA PHE A 69 7.58 10.97 -5.64
C PHE A 69 6.36 10.92 -6.58
N THR A 70 6.69 10.75 -7.85
CA THR A 70 5.80 10.51 -8.99
C THR A 70 6.26 9.22 -9.69
N GLN A 71 5.60 8.85 -10.78
CA GLN A 71 6.03 7.70 -11.58
C GLN A 71 7.39 7.93 -12.24
N GLU A 72 7.74 9.18 -12.55
CA GLU A 72 9.00 9.54 -13.22
C GLU A 72 10.22 9.33 -12.31
N ASP A 73 10.01 9.26 -10.99
CA ASP A 73 11.06 9.01 -10.01
C ASP A 73 11.38 7.50 -9.83
N LEU A 74 10.70 6.61 -10.57
CA LEU A 74 11.04 5.18 -10.60
C LEU A 74 12.21 4.95 -11.55
N ASP A 75 13.41 4.79 -10.99
CA ASP A 75 14.62 4.58 -11.77
C ASP A 75 14.72 3.15 -12.32
N GLY A 76 14.70 3.01 -13.65
CA GLY A 76 14.80 1.73 -14.36
C GLY A 76 16.08 0.94 -14.11
N ASP A 77 17.12 1.61 -13.60
CA ASP A 77 18.43 1.03 -13.33
C ASP A 77 18.57 0.56 -11.87
N ASP A 78 17.59 0.82 -11.00
CA ASP A 78 17.65 0.51 -9.56
C ASP A 78 16.43 -0.29 -9.04
N VAL A 79 16.47 -0.61 -7.74
CA VAL A 79 15.32 -1.17 -7.00
C VAL A 79 14.66 -0.07 -6.17
N MET A 80 13.33 -0.02 -6.23
CA MET A 80 12.54 0.92 -5.42
C MET A 80 11.72 0.17 -4.37
N ILE A 81 11.62 0.74 -3.16
CA ILE A 81 10.78 0.23 -2.06
C ILE A 81 9.72 1.27 -1.72
N LEU A 82 8.45 0.91 -1.88
CA LEU A 82 7.32 1.73 -1.46
C LEU A 82 6.72 1.18 -0.16
N ASP A 83 6.88 1.92 0.92
CA ASP A 83 6.19 1.68 2.18
C ASP A 83 4.78 2.29 2.11
N ALA A 84 3.77 1.41 2.03
CA ALA A 84 2.36 1.75 2.01
C ALA A 84 1.64 1.25 3.27
N LEU A 85 2.26 1.43 4.44
CA LEU A 85 1.74 1.18 5.79
C LEU A 85 1.65 -0.31 6.15
N ASN A 86 0.69 -1.01 5.56
CA ASN A 86 0.45 -2.43 5.82
C ASN A 86 1.01 -3.32 4.71
N THR A 87 1.53 -2.70 3.65
CA THR A 87 2.05 -3.37 2.48
C THR A 87 3.34 -2.69 2.09
N ILE A 88 4.40 -3.48 1.92
CA ILE A 88 5.64 -3.02 1.33
C ILE A 88 5.66 -3.53 -0.11
N TYR A 89 5.80 -2.62 -1.07
CA TYR A 89 5.98 -2.98 -2.47
C TYR A 89 7.45 -2.85 -2.84
N VAL A 90 7.97 -3.86 -3.54
CA VAL A 90 9.32 -3.83 -4.11
C VAL A 90 9.17 -3.78 -5.62
N TRP A 91 9.60 -2.67 -6.20
CA TRP A 91 9.63 -2.47 -7.63
C TRP A 91 11.07 -2.67 -8.11
N ILE A 92 11.24 -3.46 -9.17
CA ILE A 92 12.56 -3.84 -9.67
C ILE A 92 12.73 -3.22 -11.04
N GLY A 93 13.71 -2.33 -11.18
CA GLY A 93 14.10 -1.74 -12.45
C GLY A 93 14.44 -2.79 -13.48
N MET A 94 14.10 -2.51 -14.73
CA MET A 94 14.37 -3.40 -15.86
C MET A 94 15.86 -3.74 -15.93
N ASN A 95 16.70 -2.72 -15.74
CA ASN A 95 18.15 -2.79 -15.85
C ASN A 95 18.86 -2.97 -14.50
N ALA A 96 18.12 -2.96 -13.39
CA ALA A 96 18.66 -3.20 -12.06
C ALA A 96 19.53 -4.45 -12.02
N ASN A 97 20.65 -4.36 -11.32
CA ASN A 97 21.68 -5.37 -11.43
C ASN A 97 21.32 -6.64 -10.61
N PRO A 98 21.98 -7.79 -10.87
CA PRO A 98 21.66 -9.03 -10.18
C PRO A 98 21.84 -8.98 -8.66
N ASN A 99 22.76 -8.15 -8.15
CA ASN A 99 23.00 -8.02 -6.72
C ASN A 99 21.85 -7.25 -6.07
N GLU A 100 21.47 -6.10 -6.62
CA GLU A 100 20.31 -5.31 -6.17
C GLU A 100 19.03 -6.14 -6.18
N LYS A 101 18.77 -6.87 -7.26
CA LYS A 101 17.64 -7.80 -7.39
C LYS A 101 17.64 -8.86 -6.29
N LYS A 102 18.81 -9.43 -5.96
CA LYS A 102 18.95 -10.44 -4.90
C LYS A 102 18.75 -9.84 -3.50
N HIS A 103 19.23 -8.62 -3.27
CA HIS A 103 19.03 -7.90 -2.01
C HIS A 103 17.56 -7.53 -1.83
N ALA A 104 16.90 -7.03 -2.88
CA ALA A 104 15.48 -6.70 -2.92
C ALA A 104 14.59 -7.89 -2.53
N LEU A 105 14.86 -9.06 -3.12
CA LEU A 105 14.12 -10.30 -2.84
C LEU A 105 14.28 -10.78 -1.39
N ARG A 106 15.45 -10.55 -0.76
CA ARG A 106 15.66 -10.90 0.66
C ARG A 106 14.90 -9.96 1.59
N THR A 107 14.88 -8.66 1.29
CA THR A 107 14.14 -7.67 2.09
C THR A 107 12.63 -7.91 2.02
N ALA A 108 12.11 -8.35 0.87
CA ALA A 108 10.69 -8.67 0.70
C ALA A 108 10.22 -9.96 1.40
N GLN A 109 11.13 -10.87 1.78
CA GLN A 109 10.79 -12.18 2.38
C GLN A 109 10.65 -12.17 3.90
N ILE A 110 10.91 -11.04 4.58
CA ILE A 110 10.67 -10.96 6.02
C ILE A 110 9.21 -10.57 6.26
N GLY A 111 8.35 -11.59 6.27
CA GLY A 111 6.93 -11.52 6.60
C GLY A 111 6.43 -12.87 7.09
#